data_AF-A0A917V0R0-F1
#
_entry.id   AF-A0A917V0R0-F1
#
_cell.length_a   1.000
_cell.length_b   1.000
_cell.length_c   1.000
_cell.angle_alpha   90.00
_cell.angle_beta   90.00
_cell.angle_gamma   90.00
#
_symmetry.space_group_name_H-M   'P 1'
#
loop_
_entity.id
_entity.type
_entity.pdbx_description
1 polymer ?
#
loop_
_entity_poly.entity_id
_entity_poly.type
_entity_poly.pdbx_seq_one_letter_code
_entity_poly.pdbx_strand_id
1 'polypeptide(L)'
;MRGDIHHLFTCDPSCNSFRSNYPYHDFAEYTPEMNQIDENCGKAEEERFEPEYGKGIVARAMLYFLLRYPNQVEAKFLEQIDTDLLLEWHVTFPPDLYEKHRNQAIYEIQGNRNPFIDFPQRMLNVMKGIRG
;
A
#
# COMPACT_ATOMS: atom_id res chain seq x y z
N MET A 1 -0.36 10.09 12.78
CA MET A 1 -0.16 8.69 12.37
C MET A 1 -1.45 7.89 12.48
N ARG A 2 -1.83 7.33 13.64
CA ARG A 2 -2.92 6.33 13.76
C ARG A 2 -4.28 6.75 13.18
N GLY A 3 -4.61 8.04 13.21
CA GLY A 3 -5.87 8.57 12.66
C GLY A 3 -5.78 9.10 11.22
N ASP A 4 -4.68 8.87 10.50
CA ASP A 4 -4.52 9.37 9.14
C ASP A 4 -5.27 8.48 8.14
N ILE A 5 -6.37 8.96 7.56
CA ILE A 5 -7.24 8.16 6.70
C ILE A 5 -6.52 7.72 5.41
N HIS A 6 -5.43 8.37 5.01
CA HIS A 6 -4.64 7.94 3.84
C HIS A 6 -4.04 6.53 3.97
N HIS A 7 -3.89 6.00 5.19
CA HIS A 7 -3.44 4.62 5.43
C HIS A 7 -4.47 3.73 6.15
N LEU A 8 -5.71 4.20 6.33
CA LEU A 8 -6.79 3.42 6.95
C LEU A 8 -7.81 2.98 5.90
N PHE A 9 -8.03 1.67 5.80
CA PHE A 9 -8.97 1.08 4.85
C PHE A 9 -9.95 0.18 5.58
N THR A 10 -11.18 0.14 5.09
CA THR A 10 -12.16 -0.85 5.53
C THR A 10 -11.82 -2.20 4.93
N CYS A 11 -11.83 -3.24 5.73
CA CYS A 11 -11.54 -4.61 5.33
C CYS A 11 -12.47 -5.56 6.07
N ASP A 12 -12.75 -6.72 5.49
CA ASP A 12 -13.41 -7.80 6.22
C ASP A 12 -12.57 -8.21 7.44
N PRO A 13 -13.17 -8.42 8.64
CA PRO A 13 -12.43 -8.78 9.83
C PRO A 13 -11.58 -10.05 9.68
N SER A 14 -12.07 -11.05 8.94
CA SER A 14 -11.34 -12.30 8.71
C SER A 14 -10.09 -12.04 7.83
N CYS A 15 -10.23 -11.25 6.77
CA CYS A 15 -9.11 -10.82 5.94
C CYS A 15 -8.08 -9.99 6.72
N ASN A 16 -8.54 -9.09 7.60
CA ASN A 16 -7.65 -8.32 8.46
C ASN A 16 -6.86 -9.21 9.42
N SER A 17 -7.52 -10.19 10.04
CA SER A 17 -6.86 -11.19 10.88
C SER A 17 -5.89 -12.07 10.10
N PHE A 18 -6.26 -12.50 8.88
CA PHE A 18 -5.41 -13.30 8.00
C PHE A 18 -4.16 -12.55 7.53
N ARG A 19 -4.29 -11.28 7.17
CA ARG A 19 -3.17 -10.39 6.79
C ARG A 19 -2.20 -10.13 7.96
N SER A 20 -2.69 -10.15 9.19
CA SER A 20 -1.89 -9.95 10.42
C SER A 20 -1.02 -8.68 10.35
N ASN A 21 0.22 -8.72 10.84
CA ASN A 21 1.24 -7.68 10.71
C ASN A 21 2.29 -7.99 9.63
N TYR A 22 2.03 -8.95 8.73
CA TYR A 22 3.01 -9.44 7.76
C TYR A 22 3.48 -8.35 6.78
N PRO A 23 4.79 -8.27 6.45
CA PRO A 23 5.30 -7.45 5.36
C PRO A 23 4.72 -7.89 4.02
N TYR A 24 4.60 -6.93 3.11
CA TYR A 24 4.12 -7.19 1.75
C TYR A 24 5.16 -7.94 0.92
N HIS A 25 4.70 -8.85 0.08
CA HIS A 25 5.52 -9.65 -0.80
C HIS A 25 4.80 -9.96 -2.12
N ASP A 26 5.54 -10.39 -3.14
CA ASP A 26 5.00 -10.87 -4.41
C ASP A 26 5.49 -12.32 -4.62
N PHE A 27 4.57 -13.26 -4.50
CA PHE A 27 4.81 -14.69 -4.66
C PHE A 27 4.74 -15.02 -6.15
N ALA A 28 5.88 -15.43 -6.73
CA ALA A 28 5.98 -15.72 -8.17
C ALA A 28 4.96 -16.75 -8.71
N GLU A 29 4.48 -17.66 -7.86
CA GLU A 29 3.50 -18.70 -8.23
C GLU A 29 2.04 -18.29 -7.99
N TYR A 30 1.80 -17.12 -7.40
CA TYR A 30 0.47 -16.63 -7.11
C TYR A 30 -0.02 -15.74 -8.24
N THR A 31 -1.07 -16.21 -8.91
CA THR A 31 -1.79 -15.42 -9.93
C THR A 31 -3.20 -15.19 -9.39
N PRO A 32 -3.51 -13.96 -8.94
CA PRO A 32 -4.86 -13.58 -8.53
C PRO A 32 -5.87 -13.91 -9.65
N GLU A 33 -7.08 -14.34 -9.27
CA GLU A 33 -8.25 -14.58 -10.15
C GLU A 33 -8.32 -15.87 -10.99
N MET A 34 -7.69 -16.98 -10.61
CA MET A 34 -7.82 -18.19 -11.44
C MET A 34 -9.13 -18.97 -11.35
N ASN A 35 -9.96 -18.92 -10.29
CA ASN A 35 -11.34 -19.49 -10.26
C ASN A 35 -12.07 -19.22 -8.92
N GLN A 36 -13.33 -18.77 -9.01
CA GLN A 36 -14.40 -18.73 -7.98
C GLN A 36 -14.53 -17.48 -7.08
N ILE A 37 -15.79 -17.08 -6.95
CA ILE A 37 -16.37 -15.97 -6.19
C ILE A 37 -16.41 -16.37 -4.70
N ASP A 38 -16.06 -15.44 -3.80
CA ASP A 38 -15.96 -15.51 -2.32
C ASP A 38 -14.86 -16.48 -1.81
N GLU A 39 -13.66 -16.12 -1.31
CA GLU A 39 -13.22 -15.05 -0.38
C GLU A 39 -11.68 -14.84 -0.47
N ASN A 40 -11.13 -14.31 -1.58
CA ASN A 40 -9.67 -14.19 -1.69
C ASN A 40 -9.15 -12.85 -1.13
N CYS A 41 -8.81 -12.85 0.16
CA CYS A 41 -8.12 -11.72 0.81
C CYS A 41 -6.72 -11.46 0.21
N GLY A 42 -6.07 -12.53 -0.26
CA GLY A 42 -4.67 -12.57 -0.66
C GLY A 42 -4.03 -13.91 -0.31
N LYS A 43 -2.72 -14.00 -0.48
CA LYS A 43 -1.88 -15.11 -0.06
C LYS A 43 -1.06 -14.72 1.17
N ALA A 44 -1.07 -15.57 2.20
CA ALA A 44 -0.18 -15.44 3.35
C ALA A 44 0.64 -16.71 3.54
N GLU A 45 1.97 -16.60 3.51
CA GLU A 45 2.89 -17.72 3.63
C GLU A 45 4.24 -17.20 4.17
N GLU A 46 4.92 -17.98 5.02
CA GLU A 46 6.22 -17.60 5.62
C GLU A 46 6.23 -16.19 6.27
N GLU A 47 5.16 -15.84 6.97
CA GLU A 47 4.98 -14.51 7.59
C GLU A 47 5.04 -13.34 6.59
N ARG A 48 4.73 -13.60 5.32
CA ARG A 48 4.60 -12.59 4.26
C ARG A 48 3.19 -12.59 3.72
N PHE A 49 2.78 -11.47 3.14
CA PHE A 49 1.45 -11.31 2.61
C PHE A 49 1.43 -10.63 1.23
N GLU A 50 0.67 -11.19 0.32
CA GLU A 50 0.37 -10.60 -0.98
C GLU A 50 -1.15 -10.42 -1.10
N PRO A 51 -1.65 -9.20 -1.30
CA PRO A 51 -3.08 -8.99 -1.47
C PRO A 51 -3.55 -9.50 -2.85
N GLU A 52 -4.74 -10.11 -2.89
CA GLU A 52 -5.39 -10.52 -4.15
C GLU A 52 -5.66 -9.29 -5.05
N TYR A 53 -6.14 -8.21 -4.43
CA TYR A 53 -6.46 -6.94 -5.09
C TYR A 53 -5.89 -5.75 -4.31
N GLY A 54 -5.73 -4.62 -4.99
CA GLY A 54 -5.33 -3.38 -4.33
C GLY A 54 -3.82 -3.25 -4.04
N LYS A 55 -2.97 -4.05 -4.70
CA LYS A 55 -1.49 -3.92 -4.67
C LYS A 55 -1.03 -2.46 -4.83
N GLY A 56 -1.55 -1.75 -5.84
CA GLY A 56 -1.24 -0.33 -6.06
C GLY A 56 -1.71 0.61 -4.95
N ILE A 57 -2.92 0.38 -4.42
CA ILE A 57 -3.52 1.19 -3.35
C ILE A 57 -2.66 1.07 -2.08
N VAL A 58 -2.35 -0.16 -1.70
CA VAL A 58 -1.50 -0.49 -0.56
C VAL A 58 -0.11 0.11 -0.72
N ALA A 59 0.48 -0.03 -1.91
CA ALA A 59 1.78 0.55 -2.22
C ALA A 59 1.80 2.07 -1.95
N ARG A 60 0.82 2.80 -2.48
CA ARG A 60 0.72 4.25 -2.30
C ARG A 60 0.44 4.67 -0.87
N ALA A 61 -0.35 3.89 -0.13
CA ALA A 61 -0.61 4.15 1.29
C ALA A 61 0.66 3.98 2.13
N MET A 62 1.41 2.89 1.90
CA MET A 62 2.68 2.62 2.59
C MET A 62 3.76 3.63 2.23
N LEU A 63 3.95 3.94 0.94
CA LEU A 63 4.92 4.94 0.48
C LEU A 63 4.59 6.33 1.05
N TYR A 64 3.31 6.72 1.08
CA TYR A 64 2.86 7.95 1.73
C TYR A 64 3.22 7.96 3.21
N PHE A 65 2.99 6.85 3.91
CA PHE A 65 3.25 6.74 5.34
C PHE A 65 4.74 6.90 5.66
N LEU A 66 5.61 6.23 4.90
CA LEU A 66 7.06 6.34 5.03
C LEU A 66 7.55 7.77 4.78
N LEU A 67 6.98 8.44 3.77
CA LEU A 67 7.29 9.84 3.46
C LEU A 67 6.82 10.80 4.56
N ARG A 68 5.59 10.60 5.05
CA ARG A 68 4.94 11.54 6.00
C ARG A 68 5.47 11.39 7.42
N TYR A 69 5.86 10.18 7.81
CA TYR A 69 6.22 9.81 9.18
C TYR A 69 7.58 9.07 9.26
N PRO A 70 8.67 9.64 8.73
CA PRO A 70 9.95 8.93 8.54
C PRO A 70 10.59 8.42 9.84
N ASN A 71 10.34 9.08 10.98
CA ASN A 71 10.94 8.75 12.27
C ASN A 71 9.96 8.02 13.22
N GLN A 72 8.89 7.44 12.67
CA GLN A 72 7.84 6.85 13.49
C GLN A 72 7.72 5.34 13.32
N VAL A 73 8.55 4.74 12.46
CA VAL A 73 8.66 3.30 12.28
C VAL A 73 10.00 2.87 12.89
N GLU A 74 9.97 1.86 13.77
CA GLU A 74 11.20 1.30 14.33
C GLU A 74 12.05 0.67 13.22
N ALA A 75 13.38 0.77 13.33
CA ALA A 75 14.32 0.29 12.32
C ALA A 75 14.09 -1.18 11.93
N LYS A 76 13.80 -2.05 12.91
CA LYS A 76 13.51 -3.48 12.69
C LYS A 76 12.34 -3.72 11.73
N PHE A 77 11.34 -2.84 11.71
CA PHE A 77 10.20 -2.95 10.81
C PHE A 77 10.50 -2.31 9.46
N LEU A 78 11.28 -1.22 9.43
CA LEU A 78 11.74 -0.62 8.18
C LEU A 78 12.55 -1.61 7.33
N GLU A 79 13.39 -2.43 7.97
CA GLU A 79 14.18 -3.48 7.31
C GLU A 79 13.31 -4.58 6.65
N GLN A 80 12.08 -4.75 7.11
CA GLN A 80 11.13 -5.74 6.56
C GLN A 80 10.30 -5.18 5.40
N ILE A 81 10.31 -3.86 5.20
CA ILE A 81 9.53 -3.23 4.14
C ILE A 81 10.33 -3.24 2.84
N ASP A 82 9.90 -4.09 1.91
CA ASP A 82 10.40 -4.06 0.54
C ASP A 82 9.83 -2.85 -0.20
N THR A 83 10.55 -1.73 -0.16
CA THR A 83 10.11 -0.51 -0.84
C THR A 83 10.26 -0.61 -2.35
N ASP A 84 11.16 -1.44 -2.87
CA ASP A 84 11.30 -1.62 -4.32
C ASP A 84 10.06 -2.31 -4.88
N LEU A 85 9.56 -3.31 -4.17
CA LEU A 85 8.27 -3.93 -4.45
C LEU A 85 7.12 -2.90 -4.42
N LEU A 86 7.06 -2.04 -3.40
CA LEU A 86 6.02 -1.00 -3.34
C LEU A 86 6.13 -0.02 -4.51
N LEU A 87 7.34 0.35 -4.93
CA LEU A 87 7.54 1.21 -6.09
C LEU A 87 7.16 0.51 -7.40
N GLU A 88 7.44 -0.79 -7.52
CA GLU A 88 7.01 -1.61 -8.64
C GLU A 88 5.47 -1.66 -8.72
N TRP A 89 4.80 -2.05 -7.63
CA TRP A 89 3.33 -2.08 -7.58
C TRP A 89 2.70 -0.71 -7.86
N HIS A 90 3.31 0.38 -7.40
CA HIS A 90 2.85 1.73 -7.70
C HIS A 90 2.90 2.04 -9.20
N VAL A 91 3.92 1.55 -9.91
CA VAL A 91 4.07 1.73 -11.37
C VAL A 91 3.14 0.80 -12.13
N THR A 92 3.10 -0.47 -11.75
CA THR A 92 2.30 -1.52 -12.41
C THR A 92 0.79 -1.25 -12.27
N PHE A 93 0.36 -0.73 -11.12
CA PHE A 93 -1.04 -0.44 -10.81
C PHE A 93 -1.24 1.05 -10.54
N PRO A 94 -1.31 1.92 -11.57
CA PRO A 94 -1.40 3.37 -11.39
C PRO A 94 -2.70 3.80 -10.68
N PRO A 95 -2.74 5.01 -10.07
CA PRO A 95 -3.92 5.49 -9.37
C PRO A 95 -5.14 5.59 -10.28
N ASP A 96 -6.24 4.97 -9.85
CA ASP A 96 -7.50 5.02 -10.57
C ASP A 96 -8.36 6.24 -10.19
N LEU A 97 -9.58 6.32 -10.76
CA LEU A 97 -10.51 7.41 -10.45
C LEU A 97 -11.04 7.33 -9.01
N TYR A 98 -11.25 6.12 -8.48
CA TYR A 98 -11.73 5.92 -7.13
C TYR A 98 -10.72 6.44 -6.10
N GLU A 99 -9.44 6.14 -6.26
CA GLU A 99 -8.37 6.65 -5.42
C GLU A 99 -8.26 8.18 -5.46
N LYS A 100 -8.45 8.79 -6.64
CA LYS A 100 -8.46 10.26 -6.77
C LYS A 100 -9.64 10.89 -6.02
N HIS A 101 -10.84 10.31 -6.15
CA HIS A 101 -12.01 10.76 -5.39
C HIS A 101 -11.81 10.58 -3.88
N ARG A 102 -11.29 9.42 -3.47
CA ARG A 102 -10.98 9.16 -2.06
C ARG A 102 -9.94 10.13 -1.52
N ASN A 103 -8.88 10.45 -2.28
CA ASN A 103 -7.86 11.43 -1.90
C ASN A 103 -8.47 12.83 -1.73
N GLN A 104 -9.44 13.21 -2.58
CA GLN A 104 -10.20 14.46 -2.45
C GLN A 104 -11.07 14.48 -1.20
N ALA A 105 -11.83 13.41 -0.94
CA ALA A 105 -12.69 13.33 0.25
C ALA A 105 -11.87 13.38 1.55
N ILE A 106 -10.71 12.69 1.59
CA ILE A 106 -9.81 12.77 2.75
C ILE A 106 -9.25 14.17 2.92
N TYR A 107 -8.89 14.86 1.83
CA TYR A 107 -8.42 16.24 1.89
C TYR A 107 -9.47 17.17 2.51
N GLU A 108 -10.75 17.00 2.19
CA GLU A 108 -11.83 17.79 2.77
C GLU A 108 -12.00 17.55 4.28
N ILE A 109 -11.62 16.37 4.78
CA ILE A 109 -11.74 16.00 6.20
C ILE A 109 -10.47 16.36 7.00
N GLN A 110 -9.28 16.06 6.47
CA GLN A 110 -8.00 16.19 7.20
C GLN A 110 -7.10 17.34 6.72
N GLY A 111 -7.37 17.91 5.55
CA GLY A 111 -6.58 19.01 4.98
C GLY A 111 -5.25 18.61 4.32
N ASN A 112 -4.91 17.32 4.26
CA ASN A 112 -3.70 16.81 3.59
C ASN A 112 -4.04 15.83 2.46
N ARG A 113 -3.14 15.74 1.47
CA ARG A 113 -3.28 14.85 0.31
C ARG A 113 -2.17 13.82 0.27
N ASN A 114 -2.45 12.66 -0.33
CA ASN A 114 -1.43 11.69 -0.69
C ASN A 114 -0.81 12.06 -2.05
N PRO A 115 0.44 12.53 -2.11
CA PRO A 115 1.06 12.97 -3.36
C PRO A 115 1.34 11.82 -4.32
N PHE A 116 1.38 10.56 -3.86
CA PHE A 116 1.50 9.40 -4.74
C PHE A 116 0.24 9.17 -5.58
N ILE A 117 -0.91 9.70 -5.16
CA ILE A 117 -2.15 9.69 -5.95
C ILE A 117 -2.20 10.90 -6.90
N ASP A 118 -1.88 12.10 -6.41
CA ASP A 118 -1.97 13.33 -7.21
C ASP A 118 -0.84 13.44 -8.27
N PHE A 119 0.37 12.98 -7.94
CA PHE A 119 1.57 13.12 -8.77
C PHE A 119 2.39 11.82 -8.86
N PRO A 120 1.80 10.71 -9.36
CA PRO A 120 2.40 9.37 -9.28
C PRO A 120 3.81 9.29 -9.86
N GLN A 121 4.05 9.91 -11.03
CA GLN A 121 5.37 9.90 -11.68
C GLN A 121 6.40 10.79 -10.98
N ARG A 122 5.98 11.96 -10.46
CA ARG A 122 6.91 12.83 -9.73
C ARG A 122 7.36 12.17 -8.43
N MET A 123 6.44 11.53 -7.73
CA MET A 123 6.75 10.84 -6.48
C MET A 123 7.64 9.61 -6.69
N LEU A 124 7.47 8.88 -7.79
CA LEU A 124 8.40 7.80 -8.18
C LEU A 124 9.85 8.33 -8.27
N ASN A 125 10.04 9.48 -8.93
CA ASN A 125 11.37 10.08 -9.08
C ASN A 125 11.94 10.58 -7.75
N VAL A 126 11.12 11.17 -6.89
CA VAL A 126 11.54 11.60 -5.54
C VAL A 126 12.02 10.40 -4.73
N MET A 127 11.26 9.30 -4.72
CA MET A 127 11.63 8.11 -3.95
C MET A 127 12.90 7.43 -4.46
N LYS A 128 13.11 7.41 -5.79
CA LYS A 128 14.37 6.96 -6.39
C LYS A 128 15.55 7.87 -6.03
N GLY A 129 15.32 9.19 -5.96
CA GLY A 129 16.36 10.17 -5.64
C GLY A 129 16.78 10.20 -4.17
N ILE A 130 15.90 9.85 -3.23
CA ILE A 130 16.26 9.76 -1.78
C ILE A 130 17.23 8.60 -1.52
N ARG A 131 17.30 7.62 -2.43
CA ARG A 131 18.14 6.42 -2.31
C ARG A 131 19.52 6.55 -2.96
N GLY A 132 19.77 7.60 -3.75
CA GLY A 132 21.06 7.87 -4.39
C GLY A 132 21.90 8.85 -3.59
#